data_AF-A0A1S4FB50-F1
#
_entry.id   AF-A0A1S4FB50-F1
#
_cell.length_a   1.000
_cell.length_b   1.000
_cell.length_c   1.000
_cell.angle_alpha   90.00
_cell.angle_beta   90.00
_cell.angle_gamma   90.00
#
_symmetry.space_group_name_H-M   'P 1'
#
loop_
_entity.id
_entity.type
_entity.pdbx_description
1 polymer ?
#
loop_
_entity_poly.entity_id
_entity_poly.type
_entity_poly.pdbx_seq_one_letter_code
_entity_poly.pdbx_strand_id
1 'polypeptide(L)'
;MNVLNRVLVASKQVGNIYNVVRTSILHYNGSLLSSATPASIQMAKSFSVSSNRFDLMDFFDDKKNWGENEVKHGRAWNKDELRIKSNVDLHKLWFVLLKERNMLMTMEHECEEKMELFPSPERLDKVKW
;
A
#
# COMPACT_ATOMS: atom_id res chain seq x y z
N MET A 1 -20.44 16.04 -2.95
CA MET A 1 -19.38 17.05 -3.22
C MET A 1 -18.14 16.58 -2.49
N ASN A 2 -17.32 15.82 -3.20
CA ASN A 2 -16.57 14.70 -2.62
C ASN A 2 -15.19 15.11 -2.10
N VAL A 3 -14.86 14.56 -0.94
CA VAL A 3 -13.63 14.73 -0.17
C VAL A 3 -12.37 14.25 -0.93
N LEU A 4 -12.56 13.61 -2.10
CA LEU A 4 -11.51 13.20 -3.05
C LEU A 4 -10.65 14.36 -3.57
N ASN A 5 -11.16 15.60 -3.55
CA ASN A 5 -10.37 16.78 -3.95
C ASN A 5 -9.27 17.15 -2.95
N ARG A 6 -9.25 16.61 -1.72
CA ARG A 6 -8.17 16.91 -0.76
C ARG A 6 -6.94 16.01 -0.89
N VAL A 7 -7.06 14.84 -1.53
CA VAL A 7 -5.93 13.93 -1.76
C VAL A 7 -5.20 14.25 -3.07
N LEU A 8 -5.89 14.80 -4.08
CA LEU A 8 -5.30 15.15 -5.38
C LEU A 8 -4.46 16.46 -5.40
N VAL A 9 -4.52 17.29 -4.35
CA VAL A 9 -3.67 18.48 -4.24
C VAL A 9 -2.26 18.13 -3.75
N ALA A 10 -2.07 16.97 -3.10
CA ALA A 10 -0.77 16.56 -2.56
C ALA A 10 0.16 15.88 -3.60
N SER A 11 -0.34 15.51 -4.78
CA SER A 11 0.45 14.75 -5.76
C SER A 11 1.01 15.57 -6.94
N LYS A 12 0.69 16.86 -7.03
CA LYS A 12 1.19 17.73 -8.13
C LYS A 12 2.57 18.35 -7.89
N GLN A 13 3.30 17.95 -6.85
CA GLN A 13 4.64 18.48 -6.54
C GLN A 13 5.79 17.48 -6.73
N VAL A 14 5.58 16.38 -7.45
CA VAL A 14 6.66 15.44 -7.81
C VAL A 14 7.00 15.54 -9.30
N GLY A 15 7.12 16.77 -9.78
CA GLY A 15 7.68 17.09 -11.10
C GLY A 15 8.92 17.98 -10.93
N ASN A 16 10.05 17.51 -11.46
CA ASN A 16 11.38 18.15 -11.53
C ASN A 16 12.34 17.93 -10.35
N ILE A 17 12.99 16.76 -10.30
CA ILE A 17 14.30 16.59 -9.62
C ILE A 17 15.38 16.04 -10.58
N TYR A 18 15.17 16.16 -11.89
CA TYR A 18 16.29 16.13 -12.83
C TYR A 18 16.74 17.59 -13.00
N ASN A 19 17.98 17.89 -12.56
CA ASN A 19 18.70 19.17 -12.71
C ASN A 19 18.85 20.07 -11.46
N VAL A 20 19.24 19.55 -10.29
CA VAL A 20 19.91 20.40 -9.27
C VAL A 20 21.08 19.66 -8.58
N VAL A 21 21.78 18.81 -9.33
CA VAL A 21 23.14 18.39 -8.94
C VAL A 21 24.10 19.32 -9.64
N ARG A 22 24.26 20.54 -9.13
CA ARG A 22 25.41 21.39 -9.43
C ARG A 22 25.55 22.48 -8.36
N THR A 23 26.77 22.55 -7.81
CA THR A 23 27.45 23.75 -7.29
C THR A 23 26.84 24.38 -6.03
N SER A 24 27.54 24.79 -4.97
CA SER A 24 28.96 24.88 -4.65
C SER A 24 29.07 25.13 -3.14
N ILE A 25 30.21 24.75 -2.58
CA ILE A 25 30.70 25.19 -1.27
C ILE A 25 30.78 26.73 -1.28
N LEU A 26 30.15 27.38 -0.29
CA LEU A 26 30.53 28.73 0.12
C LEU A 26 30.52 28.80 1.66
N HIS A 27 31.71 29.07 2.20
CA HIS A 27 31.89 29.61 3.55
C HIS A 27 31.23 30.99 3.66
N TYR A 28 30.61 31.30 4.81
CA TYR A 28 30.60 32.68 5.31
C TYR A 28 30.45 32.71 6.84
N ASN A 29 31.40 33.39 7.49
CA ASN A 29 31.32 33.87 8.87
C ASN A 29 30.43 35.10 8.92
N GLY A 30 29.53 35.23 9.91
CA GLY A 30 28.82 36.49 10.13
C GLY A 30 27.68 36.39 11.15
N SER A 31 27.77 37.20 12.19
CA SER A 31 26.78 37.43 13.24
C SER A 31 25.46 38.02 12.72
N LEU A 32 24.32 37.65 13.31
CA LEU A 32 23.35 38.56 13.97
C LEU A 32 22.00 37.88 14.23
N LEU A 33 21.45 38.22 15.40
CA LEU A 33 20.16 37.84 15.97
C LEU A 33 19.01 38.07 14.97
N SER A 34 18.23 37.03 14.66
CA SER A 34 16.92 37.15 14.02
C SER A 34 16.00 36.07 14.59
N SER A 35 14.81 36.48 15.00
CA SER A 35 13.77 35.65 15.60
C SER A 35 13.34 34.54 14.64
N ALA A 36 14.01 33.39 14.72
CA ALA A 36 13.62 32.22 13.96
C ALA A 36 12.52 31.47 14.73
N THR A 37 11.31 31.49 14.19
CA THR A 37 10.33 30.43 14.42
C THR A 37 11.05 29.09 14.29
N PRO A 38 10.91 28.13 15.23
CA PRO A 38 11.50 26.82 15.07
C PRO A 38 10.80 26.14 13.89
N ALA A 39 11.37 26.25 12.70
CA ALA A 39 11.02 25.39 11.60
C ALA A 39 11.32 23.98 12.09
N SER A 40 10.27 23.16 12.23
CA SER A 40 10.43 21.73 12.48
C SER A 40 11.29 21.19 11.35
N ILE A 41 12.58 21.00 11.62
CA ILE A 41 13.44 20.18 10.78
C ILE A 41 12.84 18.79 10.91
N GLN A 42 11.94 18.44 9.99
CA GLN A 42 11.55 17.06 9.80
C GLN A 42 12.80 16.35 9.28
N MET A 43 13.64 15.89 10.21
CA MET A 43 14.67 14.93 9.91
C MET A 43 13.95 13.73 9.31
N ALA A 44 14.04 13.59 7.99
CA ALA A 44 13.59 12.40 7.31
C ALA A 44 14.30 11.22 7.98
N LYS A 45 13.54 10.36 8.65
CA LYS A 45 14.04 9.12 9.27
C LYS A 45 14.41 8.14 8.17
N SER A 46 15.50 8.39 7.46
CA SER A 46 16.06 7.45 6.49
C SER A 46 17.09 6.57 7.18
N PHE A 47 16.62 5.62 7.99
CA PHE A 47 17.46 4.61 8.66
C PHE A 47 17.31 3.20 8.05
N SER A 48 16.81 3.07 6.82
CA SER A 48 16.71 1.75 6.17
C SER A 48 17.97 1.45 5.37
N VAL A 49 18.84 0.62 5.93
CA VAL A 49 20.03 0.07 5.23
C VAL A 49 19.71 -1.25 4.52
N SER A 50 18.53 -1.84 4.77
CA SER A 50 18.08 -3.06 4.13
C SER A 50 17.57 -2.81 2.71
N SER A 51 17.81 -3.78 1.81
CA SER A 51 17.19 -3.81 0.49
C SER A 51 15.66 -3.76 0.62
N ASN A 52 14.99 -2.93 -0.18
CA ASN A 52 13.53 -2.88 -0.19
C ASN A 52 12.95 -4.24 -0.58
N ARG A 53 12.19 -4.85 0.33
CA ARG A 53 11.42 -6.07 0.09
C ARG A 53 9.95 -5.66 0.21
N PHE A 54 9.20 -5.75 -0.87
CA PHE A 54 7.76 -5.42 -0.89
C PHE A 54 6.89 -6.50 -0.23
N ASP A 55 7.44 -7.25 0.73
CA ASP A 55 6.82 -8.43 1.34
C ASP A 55 5.55 -8.07 2.13
N LEU A 56 5.54 -6.88 2.74
CA LEU A 56 4.35 -6.37 3.42
C LEU A 56 3.22 -5.95 2.46
N MET A 57 3.52 -5.71 1.17
CA MET A 57 2.49 -5.32 0.21
C MET A 57 1.56 -6.48 -0.14
N ASP A 58 1.96 -7.73 0.13
CA ASP A 58 1.11 -8.92 -0.08
C ASP A 58 -0.13 -8.95 0.86
N PHE A 59 -0.14 -8.13 1.93
CA PHE A 59 -1.29 -7.98 2.83
C PHE A 59 -2.31 -6.94 2.36
N PHE A 60 -2.00 -6.18 1.30
CA PHE A 60 -2.88 -5.13 0.78
C PHE A 60 -3.31 -5.45 -0.65
N ASP A 61 -4.51 -5.01 -1.03
CA ASP A 61 -4.98 -5.16 -2.42
C ASP A 61 -4.14 -4.27 -3.36
N ASP A 62 -4.21 -4.58 -4.65
CA ASP A 62 -3.58 -3.79 -5.70
C ASP A 62 -4.00 -2.32 -5.58
N LYS A 63 -3.05 -1.41 -5.71
CA LYS A 63 -3.28 0.04 -5.62
C LYS A 63 -4.38 0.57 -6.56
N LYS A 64 -4.66 -0.16 -7.64
CA LYS A 64 -5.71 0.16 -8.61
C LYS A 64 -7.14 -0.10 -8.08
N ASN A 65 -7.27 -0.96 -7.07
CA ASN A 65 -8.54 -1.36 -6.47
C ASN A 65 -8.91 -0.50 -5.24
N TRP A 66 -8.03 0.41 -4.84
CA TRP A 66 -8.23 1.23 -3.64
C TRP A 66 -9.36 2.25 -3.84
N GLY A 67 -10.36 2.20 -2.96
CA GLY A 67 -11.53 3.07 -3.00
C GLY A 67 -12.62 2.63 -3.98
N GLU A 68 -12.45 1.47 -4.63
CA GLU A 68 -13.49 0.87 -5.47
C GLU A 68 -14.48 0.08 -4.61
N ASN A 69 -15.78 0.24 -4.87
CA ASN A 69 -16.82 -0.49 -4.13
C ASN A 69 -16.95 -1.95 -4.61
N GLU A 70 -16.63 -2.19 -5.88
CA GLU A 70 -16.73 -3.52 -6.51
C GLU A 70 -15.43 -3.89 -7.20
N VAL A 71 -14.83 -5.00 -6.75
CA VAL A 71 -13.60 -5.55 -7.34
C VAL A 71 -13.99 -6.83 -8.07
N LYS A 72 -13.72 -6.87 -9.38
CA LYS A 72 -13.99 -8.05 -10.20
C LYS A 72 -13.22 -9.26 -9.66
N HIS A 73 -13.93 -10.34 -9.37
CA HIS A 73 -13.35 -11.56 -8.83
C HIS A 73 -13.96 -12.80 -9.51
N GLY A 74 -13.24 -13.91 -9.46
CA GLY A 74 -13.63 -15.17 -10.10
C GLY A 74 -14.58 -16.03 -9.28
N ARG A 75 -14.85 -17.23 -9.80
CA ARG A 75 -15.55 -18.31 -9.09
C ARG A 75 -14.61 -18.99 -8.07
N ALA A 76 -15.17 -19.51 -6.98
CA ALA A 76 -14.47 -20.44 -6.08
C ALA A 76 -14.09 -21.77 -6.77
N TRP A 77 -13.08 -22.45 -6.24
CA TRP A 77 -12.61 -23.75 -6.71
C TRP A 77 -13.63 -24.86 -6.42
N ASN A 78 -13.85 -25.74 -7.41
CA ASN A 78 -14.71 -26.91 -7.20
C ASN A 78 -13.92 -28.11 -6.68
N LYS A 79 -14.55 -28.94 -5.85
CA LYS A 79 -13.93 -30.14 -5.28
C LYS A 79 -13.40 -31.10 -6.35
N ASP A 80 -14.12 -31.27 -7.46
CA ASP A 80 -13.71 -32.17 -8.54
C ASP A 80 -12.51 -31.63 -9.33
N GLU A 81 -12.36 -30.31 -9.45
CA GLU A 81 -11.18 -29.67 -10.05
C GLU A 81 -9.94 -29.84 -9.17
N LEU A 82 -10.12 -29.80 -7.85
CA LEU A 82 -9.02 -29.99 -6.89
C LEU A 82 -8.55 -31.45 -6.84
N ARG A 83 -9.45 -32.43 -7.00
CA ARG A 83 -9.13 -33.86 -6.97
C ARG A 83 -8.20 -34.32 -8.11
N ILE A 84 -8.25 -33.64 -9.24
CA ILE A 84 -7.42 -33.97 -10.42
C ILE A 84 -6.05 -33.28 -10.42
N LYS A 85 -5.71 -32.49 -9.39
CA LYS A 85 -4.42 -31.79 -9.28
C LYS A 85 -3.40 -32.62 -8.50
N SER A 86 -2.12 -32.38 -8.81
CA SER A 86 -1.02 -32.99 -8.05
C SER A 86 -0.96 -32.39 -6.63
N ASN A 87 -0.44 -33.16 -5.67
CA ASN A 87 -0.25 -32.66 -4.30
C ASN A 87 0.67 -31.43 -4.24
N VAL A 88 1.66 -31.35 -5.14
CA VAL A 88 2.57 -30.20 -5.25
C VAL A 88 1.81 -28.95 -5.68
N ASP A 89 0.90 -29.08 -6.65
CA ASP A 89 0.09 -27.95 -7.12
C ASP A 89 -0.97 -27.55 -6.10
N LEU A 90 -1.57 -28.51 -5.40
CA LEU A 90 -2.49 -28.24 -4.29
C LEU A 90 -1.79 -27.49 -3.15
N HIS A 91 -0.55 -27.85 -2.82
CA HIS A 91 0.24 -27.16 -1.81
C HIS A 91 0.57 -25.72 -2.25
N LYS A 92 0.91 -25.48 -3.52
CA LYS A 92 1.12 -24.13 -4.05
C LYS A 92 -0.18 -23.32 -4.02
N LEU A 93 -1.29 -23.92 -4.46
CA LEU A 93 -2.60 -23.31 -4.43
C LEU A 93 -3.00 -22.95 -2.99
N TRP A 94 -2.66 -23.81 -2.02
CA TRP A 94 -2.89 -23.55 -0.61
C TRP A 94 -2.26 -22.23 -0.17
N PHE A 95 -0.99 -22.00 -0.52
CA PHE A 95 -0.32 -20.75 -0.20
C PHE A 95 -0.93 -19.54 -0.92
N VAL A 96 -1.34 -19.67 -2.18
CA VAL A 96 -2.00 -18.57 -2.91
C VAL A 96 -3.29 -18.16 -2.21
N LEU A 97 -4.16 -19.13 -1.87
CA LEU A 97 -5.42 -18.87 -1.17
C LEU A 97 -5.19 -18.33 0.25
N LEU A 98 -4.15 -18.81 0.93
CA LEU A 98 -3.78 -18.31 2.26
C LEU A 98 -3.38 -16.83 2.22
N LYS A 99 -2.60 -16.42 1.22
CA LYS A 99 -2.21 -15.00 1.07
C LYS A 99 -3.41 -14.11 0.74
N GLU A 100 -4.26 -14.54 -0.19
CA GLU A 100 -5.52 -13.83 -0.50
C GLU A 100 -6.39 -13.68 0.75
N ARG A 101 -6.58 -14.75 1.55
CA ARG A 101 -7.35 -14.68 2.79
C ARG A 101 -6.76 -13.67 3.77
N ASN A 102 -5.44 -13.69 3.95
CA ASN A 102 -4.77 -12.78 4.88
C ASN A 102 -4.93 -11.32 4.43
N MET A 103 -4.81 -11.05 3.13
CA MET A 103 -5.06 -9.73 2.56
C MET A 103 -6.51 -9.27 2.81
N LEU A 104 -7.50 -10.13 2.56
CA LEU A 104 -8.91 -9.81 2.79
C LEU A 104 -9.21 -9.54 4.27
N MET A 105 -8.61 -10.30 5.21
CA MET A 105 -8.76 -10.05 6.65
C MET A 105 -8.17 -8.69 7.07
N THR A 106 -7.02 -8.29 6.49
CA THR A 106 -6.45 -6.96 6.73
C THR A 106 -7.40 -5.85 6.26
N MET A 107 -7.99 -6.02 5.08
CA MET A 107 -8.98 -5.06 4.55
C MET A 107 -10.27 -5.02 5.37
N GLU A 108 -10.75 -6.18 5.83
CA GLU A 108 -11.99 -6.30 6.63
C GLU A 108 -11.84 -5.52 7.93
N HIS A 109 -10.74 -5.74 8.65
CA HIS A 109 -10.44 -5.02 9.87
C HIS A 109 -10.31 -3.51 9.63
N GLU A 110 -9.66 -3.09 8.55
CA GLU A 110 -9.53 -1.66 8.22
C GLU A 110 -10.90 -1.01 7.91
N CYS A 111 -11.79 -1.72 7.20
CA CYS A 111 -13.14 -1.24 6.91
C CYS A 111 -13.96 -1.11 8.19
N GLU A 112 -13.87 -2.10 9.09
CA GLU A 112 -14.54 -2.06 10.40
C GLU A 112 -14.09 -0.86 11.24
N GLU A 113 -12.77 -0.65 11.37
CA GLU A 113 -12.18 0.46 12.11
C GLU A 113 -12.59 1.84 11.55
N LYS A 114 -12.72 1.95 10.23
CA LYS A 114 -13.14 3.19 9.55
C LYS A 114 -14.66 3.35 9.44
N MET A 115 -15.44 2.35 9.85
CA MET A 115 -16.89 2.27 9.62
C MET A 115 -17.26 2.40 8.13
N GLU A 116 -16.45 1.80 7.25
CA GLU A 116 -16.67 1.74 5.81
C GLU A 116 -17.25 0.38 5.39
N LEU A 117 -17.93 0.35 4.24
CA LEU A 117 -18.46 -0.90 3.70
C LEU A 117 -17.33 -1.69 3.02
N PHE A 118 -17.25 -2.98 3.32
CA PHE A 118 -16.26 -3.86 2.70
C PHE A 118 -16.48 -4.00 1.19
N PRO A 119 -15.45 -3.79 0.36
CA PRO A 119 -15.58 -3.93 -1.08
C PRO A 119 -15.72 -5.42 -1.47
N SER A 120 -16.85 -5.77 -2.08
CA SER A 120 -17.13 -7.15 -2.57
C SER A 120 -16.99 -8.25 -1.48
N PRO A 121 -17.89 -8.30 -0.49
CA PRO A 121 -17.83 -9.27 0.62
C PRO A 121 -17.88 -10.73 0.16
N GLU A 122 -18.41 -11.01 -1.03
CA GLU A 122 -18.41 -12.35 -1.63
C GLU A 122 -17.01 -12.96 -1.77
N ARG A 123 -15.94 -12.15 -1.85
CA ARG A 123 -14.56 -12.64 -1.90
C ARG A 123 -14.21 -13.45 -0.65
N LEU A 124 -14.67 -13.00 0.53
CA LEU A 124 -14.41 -13.69 1.80
C LEU A 124 -15.00 -15.10 1.79
N ASP A 125 -16.22 -15.26 1.25
CA ASP A 125 -16.88 -16.56 1.19
C ASP A 125 -16.26 -17.51 0.16
N LYS A 126 -15.75 -16.98 -0.96
CA LYS A 126 -15.15 -17.78 -2.04
C LYS A 126 -13.75 -18.32 -1.68
N VAL A 127 -13.09 -17.73 -0.69
CA VAL A 127 -11.74 -18.12 -0.22
C VAL A 127 -11.80 -19.01 1.03
N LYS A 128 -13.00 -19.23 1.61
CA LYS A 128 -13.19 -20.17 2.73
C LYS A 128 -13.03 -21.63 2.28
N TRP A 129 -12.59 -22.47 3.22
CA TRP A 129 -12.23 -23.89 3.05
C TRP A 129 -13.35 -24.80 3.54
#